data_AF-A0A7W7W3J8-F1
#
_entry.id   AF-A0A7W7W3J8-F1
#
_cell.length_a   1.000
_cell.length_b   1.000
_cell.length_c   1.000
_cell.angle_alpha   90.00
_cell.angle_beta   90.00
_cell.angle_gamma   90.00
#
_symmetry.space_group_name_H-M   'P 1'
#
loop_
_entity.id
_entity.type
_entity.pdbx_description
1 polymer ?
#
loop_
_entity_poly.entity_id
_entity_poly.type
_entity_poly.pdbx_seq_one_letter_code
_entity_poly.pdbx_strand_id
1 'polypeptide(L)' 'MANQHKHPNRSFRPPPDDWTAFEKAAIEQGTNRQALLNAFIAWFIGRPDAHLPERPTPQEA' A
#
# COMPACT_ATOMS: atom_id res chain seq x y z
N MET A 1 9.02 23.23 14.14
CA MET A 1 8.35 22.62 12.97
C MET A 1 8.88 21.20 12.84
N ALA A 2 8.05 20.19 13.06
CA ALA A 2 8.50 18.79 13.09
C ALA A 2 7.60 17.95 12.18
N ASN A 3 7.94 17.93 10.89
CA ASN A 3 7.48 16.92 9.94
C ASN A 3 8.65 16.61 9.02
N GLN A 4 9.72 16.04 9.59
CA GLN A 4 10.81 15.50 8.81
C GLN A 4 10.41 14.06 8.44
N HIS A 5 9.87 13.87 7.25
CA HIS A 5 9.62 12.53 6.73
C HIS A 5 10.96 11.77 6.70
N LYS A 6 11.00 10.56 7.28
CA LYS A 6 12.23 9.76 7.43
C LYS A 6 12.89 9.39 6.09
N HIS A 7 12.13 9.47 4.99
CA HIS A 7 12.57 9.09 3.66
C HIS A 7 12.20 10.17 2.63
N PRO A 8 13.00 10.34 1.56
CA PRO A 8 12.68 11.25 0.48
C PRO A 8 11.38 10.82 -0.21
N ASN A 9 10.58 11.80 -0.63
CA ASN A 9 9.35 11.53 -1.37
C ASN A 9 9.66 10.91 -2.74
N ARG A 10 9.00 9.79 -3.05
CA ARG A 10 9.06 9.15 -4.38
C ARG A 10 7.68 9.21 -5.00
N SER A 11 7.56 9.82 -6.17
CA SER A 11 6.28 9.92 -6.87
C SER A 11 5.94 8.58 -7.52
N PHE A 12 4.81 7.99 -7.12
CA PHE A 12 4.17 6.87 -7.78
C PHE A 12 2.88 7.38 -8.42
N ARG A 13 2.69 7.13 -9.72
CA ARG A 13 1.58 7.69 -10.51
C ARG A 13 0.85 6.59 -11.28
N PRO A 14 0.03 5.77 -10.61
CA PRO A 14 -0.83 4.81 -11.28
C PRO A 14 -2.01 5.53 -11.97
N PRO A 15 -2.79 4.83 -12.82
CA PRO A 15 -4.06 5.35 -13.32
C PRO A 15 -4.96 5.85 -12.17
N PRO A 16 -5.69 6.96 -12.36
CA PRO A 16 -6.51 7.54 -11.28
C PRO A 16 -7.53 6.55 -10.70
N ASP A 17 -8.19 5.79 -11.55
CA ASP A 17 -9.21 4.81 -11.14
C ASP A 17 -8.61 3.70 -10.29
N ASP A 18 -7.44 3.19 -10.68
CA ASP A 18 -6.70 2.17 -9.91
C ASP A 18 -6.26 2.73 -8.55
N TRP A 19 -5.86 4.00 -8.50
CA TRP A 19 -5.43 4.64 -7.25
C TRP A 19 -6.57 4.77 -6.24
N THR A 20 -7.76 5.14 -6.71
CA THR A 20 -8.96 5.25 -5.88
C THR A 20 -9.46 3.87 -5.46
N ALA A 21 -9.47 2.89 -6.36
CA ALA A 21 -9.85 1.51 -6.04
C ALA A 21 -8.90 0.89 -5.00
N PHE A 22 -7.60 1.13 -5.14
CA PHE A 22 -6.58 0.68 -4.19
C PHE A 22 -6.73 1.36 -2.81
N GLU A 23 -7.04 2.65 -2.77
CA GLU A 23 -7.32 3.35 -1.51
C GLU A 23 -8.52 2.76 -0.78
N LYS A 24 -9.61 2.52 -1.51
CA LYS A 24 -10.83 1.93 -0.95
C LYS A 24 -10.55 0.54 -0.37
N ALA A 25 -9.89 -0.33 -1.14
CA ALA A 25 -9.47 -1.65 -0.70
C ALA A 25 -8.59 -1.62 0.56
N ALA A 26 -7.65 -0.68 0.62
CA ALA A 26 -6.79 -0.52 1.79
C ALA A 26 -7.58 -0.14 3.05
N ILE A 27 -8.55 0.77 2.92
CA ILE A 27 -9.41 1.21 4.03
C ILE A 27 -10.32 0.06 4.50
N GLU A 28 -10.90 -0.71 3.58
CA GLU A 28 -11.73 -1.88 3.89
C GLU A 28 -10.98 -2.95 4.71
N GLN A 29 -9.69 -3.11 4.45
CA GLN A 29 -8.80 -3.99 5.23
C GLN A 29 -8.23 -3.34 6.51
N GLY A 30 -8.65 -2.12 6.87
CA GLY A 30 -8.17 -1.43 8.06
C GLY A 30 -6.72 -0.94 7.96
N THR A 31 -6.18 -0.80 6.75
CA THR A 31 -4.81 -0.35 6.48
C THR A 31 -4.81 0.92 5.60
N ASN A 32 -3.66 1.29 5.05
CA ASN A 32 -3.53 2.39 4.11
C ASN A 32 -2.60 2.03 2.95
N ARG A 33 -2.71 2.81 1.87
CA ARG A 33 -1.94 2.63 0.63
C ARG A 33 -0.43 2.53 0.88
N GLN A 34 0.11 3.40 1.73
CA GLN A 34 1.54 3.46 1.96
C GLN A 34 2.05 2.21 2.69
N ALA A 35 1.29 1.69 3.66
CA ALA A 35 1.60 0.45 4.34
C ALA A 35 1.59 -0.74 3.37
N LEU A 36 0.56 -0.85 2.52
CA LEU A 36 0.46 -1.92 1.51
C LEU A 36 1.58 -1.85 0.47
N LEU A 37 1.88 -0.67 -0.07
CA LEU A 37 2.98 -0.49 -1.03
C LEU A 37 4.34 -0.87 -0.40
N ASN A 38 4.59 -0.44 0.84
CA ASN A 38 5.82 -0.79 1.54
C ASN A 38 5.92 -2.30 1.82
N ALA A 39 4.81 -2.95 2.21
CA ALA A 39 4.77 -4.39 2.42
C ALA A 39 5.01 -5.15 1.11
N PHE A 40 4.37 -4.74 0.02
CA PHE A 40 4.58 -5.32 -1.30
C PHE A 40 6.02 -5.17 -1.77
N ILE A 41 6.61 -3.97 -1.65
CA ILE A 41 8.02 -3.72 -2.00
C ILE A 41 8.95 -4.61 -1.15
N ALA A 42 8.71 -4.69 0.16
CA ALA A 42 9.53 -5.49 1.06
C ALA A 42 9.48 -6.99 0.70
N TRP A 43 8.28 -7.50 0.38
CA TRP A 43 8.09 -8.88 -0.08
C TRP A 43 8.77 -9.10 -1.45
N PHE A 44 8.57 -8.18 -2.39
CA PHE A 44 9.09 -8.30 -3.76
C PHE A 44 10.63 -8.35 -3.81
N ILE A 45 11.32 -7.63 -2.92
CA ILE A 45 12.78 -7.66 -2.82
C ILE A 45 13.32 -8.74 -1.87
N GLY A 46 12.44 -9.57 -1.30
CA GLY A 46 12.82 -10.68 -0.41
C GLY A 46 13.39 -10.24 0.94
N ARG A 47 12.87 -9.17 1.56
CA ARG A 47 13.28 -8.80 2.92
C ARG A 47 12.93 -9.89 3.93
N PRO A 48 13.77 -10.13 4.97
CA PRO A 48 13.40 -10.95 6.11
C PRO A 48 12.08 -10.45 6.72
N ASP A 49 11.21 -11.39 7.10
CA ASP A 49 9.90 -11.15 7.73
C ASP A 49 8.90 -10.37 6.86
N ALA A 50 9.18 -10.19 5.56
CA ALA A 50 8.24 -9.55 4.65
C ALA A 50 7.22 -10.56 4.12
N HIS A 51 5.94 -10.23 4.28
CA HIS A 51 4.82 -11.04 3.80
C HIS A 51 4.10 -10.32 2.66
N LEU A 52 3.65 -11.09 1.68
CA LEU A 52 2.80 -10.59 0.60
C LEU A 52 1.48 -10.09 1.23
N PRO A 53 1.08 -8.83 1.02
CA PRO A 53 -0.22 -8.37 1.51
C PRO A 53 -1.36 -9.18 0.91
N GLU A 54 -2.36 -9.49 1.74
CA GLU A 54 -3.52 -10.26 1.33
C GLU A 54 -4.41 -9.42 0.39
N ARG A 55 -4.87 -10.04 -0.70
CA ARG A 55 -5.82 -9.40 -1.61
C ARG A 55 -7.20 -9.40 -0.94
N PRO A 56 -7.92 -8.27 -0.89
CA PRO A 56 -9.28 -8.26 -0.37
C PRO A 56 -10.15 -9.21 -1.18
N THR A 57 -10.85 -10.11 -0.49
CA THR A 57 -11.90 -10.92 -1.11
C THR A 57 -13.01 -9.98 -1.57
N PRO A 58 -13.50 -10.10 -2.82
CA PRO A 58 -14.68 -9.36 -3.24
C PRO A 58 -15.80 -9.66 -2.24
N GLN A 59 -16.32 -8.63 -1.57
CA GLN A 59 -17.53 -8.81 -0.79
C GLN A 59 -18.64 -9.08 -1.80
N GLU A 60 -19.08 -10.34 -1.88
CA GLU A 60 -20.23 -10.72 -2.70
C GLU A 60 -21.41 -9.81 -2.32
N ALA A 61 -22.00 -9.19 -3.34
CA ALA A 61 -23.08 -8.21 -3.23
C ALA A 61 -24.41 -8.85 -2.84
#